data_AF-A0A2M8S2E5-F1
#
_entry.id   AF-A0A2M8S2E5-F1
#
_cell.length_a   1.000
_cell.length_b   1.000
_cell.length_c   1.000
_cell.angle_alpha   90.00
_cell.angle_beta   90.00
_cell.angle_gamma   90.00
#
_symmetry.space_group_name_H-M   'P 1'
#
loop_
_entity.id
_entity.type
_entity.pdbx_description
1 polymer ?
#
loop_
_entity_poly.entity_id
_entity_poly.type
_entity_poly.pdbx_seq_one_letter_code
_entity_poly.pdbx_strand_id
1 'polypeptide(L)'
;MYYKFMPDFFCYCLWRVNEDGSIDNINTKTLNISPSLQHDIKDWEDWYDGIFNQHYPPASNFSSIKEEKVFWETGDKLLERLIDETGMNIKKS
;
A
#
# COMPACT_ATOMS: atom_id res chain seq x y z
N MET A 1 -0.87 18.60 -6.70
CA MET A 1 -1.03 17.12 -6.71
C MET A 1 -0.07 16.46 -5.71
N TYR A 2 -0.46 15.37 -5.04
CA TYR A 2 0.44 14.54 -4.22
C TYR A 2 0.01 13.08 -4.21
N TYR A 3 0.90 12.17 -3.79
CA TYR A 3 0.59 10.75 -3.65
C TYR A 3 0.47 10.34 -2.19
N LYS A 4 -0.36 9.34 -1.92
CA LYS A 4 -0.47 8.66 -0.63
C LYS A 4 -0.15 7.18 -0.79
N PHE A 5 0.52 6.62 0.21
CA PHE A 5 0.79 5.19 0.32
C PHE A 5 0.14 4.67 1.60
N MET A 6 -0.88 3.83 1.46
CA MET A 6 -1.61 3.22 2.57
C MET A 6 -2.25 1.92 2.10
N PRO A 7 -2.37 0.90 2.97
CA PRO A 7 -3.11 -0.30 2.62
C PRO A 7 -4.61 -0.01 2.64
N ASP A 8 -5.36 -0.63 1.74
CA ASP A 8 -6.82 -0.55 1.71
C ASP A 8 -7.36 -1.84 1.10
N PHE A 9 -8.44 -2.37 1.66
CA PHE A 9 -8.94 -3.69 1.28
C PHE A 9 -9.34 -3.71 -0.19
N PHE A 10 -8.78 -4.67 -0.92
CA PHE A 10 -9.04 -4.94 -2.34
C PHE A 10 -8.75 -3.75 -3.26
N CYS A 11 -7.88 -2.84 -2.83
CA CYS A 11 -7.42 -1.68 -3.59
C CYS A 11 -5.89 -1.68 -3.69
N TYR A 12 -5.34 -0.94 -4.66
CA TYR A 12 -3.90 -0.70 -4.68
C TYR A 12 -3.48 0.23 -3.54
N CYS A 13 -2.25 0.08 -3.07
CA CYS A 13 -1.76 0.86 -1.94
C CYS A 13 -1.37 2.30 -2.29
N LEU A 14 -1.24 2.62 -3.58
CA LEU A 14 -0.83 3.94 -4.06
C LEU A 14 -2.03 4.74 -4.58
N TRP A 15 -2.21 5.92 -4.03
CA TRP A 15 -3.31 6.81 -4.36
C TRP A 15 -2.78 8.16 -4.82
N ARG A 16 -3.31 8.69 -5.93
CA ARG A 16 -2.97 10.03 -6.43
C ARG A 16 -4.10 10.98 -6.08
N VAL A 17 -3.79 12.08 -5.41
CA VAL A 17 -4.72 13.18 -5.14
C VAL A 17 -4.41 14.33 -6.08
N ASN A 18 -5.32 14.57 -7.01
CA ASN A 18 -5.22 15.62 -8.03
C ASN A 18 -5.58 17.00 -7.44
N GLU A 19 -5.32 18.06 -8.20
CA GLU A 19 -5.53 19.44 -7.74
C GLU A 19 -7.00 19.82 -7.61
N ASP A 20 -7.86 19.20 -8.41
CA ASP A 20 -9.32 19.32 -8.33
C ASP A 20 -9.95 18.50 -7.21
N GLY A 21 -9.13 17.77 -6.43
CA GLY A 21 -9.56 16.90 -5.34
C GLY A 21 -9.98 15.49 -5.78
N SER A 22 -9.94 15.17 -7.08
CA SER A 22 -10.17 13.80 -7.54
C SER A 22 -9.06 12.85 -7.08
N ILE A 23 -9.41 11.57 -6.91
CA ILE A 23 -8.53 10.54 -6.37
C ILE A 23 -8.46 9.37 -7.35
N ASP A 24 -7.24 8.95 -7.71
CA ASP A 24 -6.98 7.78 -8.54
C ASP A 24 -6.32 6.66 -7.72
N ASN A 25 -6.81 5.42 -7.84
CA ASN A 25 -6.17 4.22 -7.30
C ASN A 25 -5.16 3.67 -8.32
N ILE A 26 -3.88 3.71 -7.98
CA ILE A 26 -2.78 3.48 -8.93
C ILE A 26 -2.19 2.09 -8.75
N ASN A 27 -2.27 1.28 -9.80
CA ASN A 27 -1.55 0.01 -9.83
C ASN A 27 -0.04 0.26 -9.99
N THR A 28 0.75 -0.15 -9.00
CA THR A 28 2.21 0.02 -9.00
C THR A 28 2.90 -0.75 -10.14
N LYS A 29 2.26 -1.77 -10.72
CA LYS A 29 2.75 -2.46 -11.93
C LYS A 29 2.78 -1.58 -13.18
N THR A 30 2.04 -0.48 -13.18
CA THR A 30 2.08 0.51 -14.28
C THR A 30 3.23 1.51 -14.13
N LEU A 31 3.91 1.51 -12.98
CA LEU A 31 5.08 2.34 -12.74
C LEU A 31 6.34 1.65 -13.27
N ASN A 32 7.28 2.47 -13.75
CA ASN A 32 8.60 2.00 -14.17
C ASN A 32 9.53 1.79 -12.97
N ILE A 33 9.16 0.84 -12.11
CA ILE A 33 9.94 0.39 -10.94
C ILE A 33 10.39 -1.05 -11.14
N SER A 34 11.32 -1.50 -10.31
CA SER A 34 11.92 -2.82 -10.36
C SER A 34 10.86 -3.92 -10.20
N PRO A 35 10.96 -5.03 -10.95
CA PRO A 35 10.01 -6.14 -10.82
C PRO A 35 9.94 -6.71 -9.40
N SER A 36 11.04 -6.68 -8.66
CA SER A 36 11.07 -7.09 -7.25
C SER A 36 10.24 -6.16 -6.38
N LEU A 37 10.35 -4.83 -6.55
CA LEU A 37 9.52 -3.89 -5.80
C LEU A 37 8.02 -4.03 -6.15
N GLN A 38 7.68 -4.25 -7.42
CA GLN A 38 6.29 -4.54 -7.81
C GLN A 38 5.74 -5.79 -7.11
N HIS A 39 6.56 -6.85 -7.02
CA HIS A 39 6.19 -8.08 -6.34
C HIS A 39 6.01 -7.87 -4.84
N ASP A 40 6.98 -7.23 -4.18
CA ASP A 40 6.93 -7.00 -2.74
C ASP A 40 5.75 -6.11 -2.33
N ILE A 41 5.40 -5.11 -3.14
CA ILE A 41 4.20 -4.29 -2.93
C ILE A 41 2.93 -5.15 -3.08
N LYS A 42 2.86 -5.99 -4.12
CA LYS A 42 1.69 -6.85 -4.35
C LYS A 42 1.50 -7.84 -3.19
N ASP A 43 2.57 -8.43 -2.69
CA ASP A 43 2.53 -9.34 -1.54
C ASP A 43 2.05 -8.63 -0.28
N TRP A 44 2.48 -7.38 -0.07
CA TRP A 44 2.04 -6.57 1.06
C TRP A 44 0.55 -6.18 0.97
N GLU A 45 0.06 -5.82 -0.22
CA GLU A 45 -1.37 -5.62 -0.49
C GLU A 45 -2.17 -6.91 -0.22
N ASP A 46 -1.72 -8.06 -0.73
CA ASP A 46 -2.39 -9.36 -0.51
C ASP A 46 -2.39 -9.79 0.96
N TRP A 47 -1.33 -9.45 1.71
CA TRP A 47 -1.30 -9.71 3.13
C TRP A 47 -2.38 -8.91 3.87
N TYR A 48 -2.57 -7.64 3.52
CA TYR A 48 -3.65 -6.84 4.10
C TYR A 48 -5.02 -7.42 3.72
N ASP A 49 -5.24 -7.76 2.45
CA ASP A 49 -6.48 -8.40 2.01
C ASP A 49 -6.75 -9.72 2.75
N GLY A 50 -5.69 -10.46 3.10
CA GLY A 50 -5.78 -11.70 3.86
C GLY A 50 -6.33 -11.55 5.28
N ILE A 51 -6.26 -10.36 5.89
CA ILE A 51 -6.85 -10.12 7.22
C ILE A 51 -8.35 -9.74 7.16
N PHE A 52 -8.91 -9.61 5.95
CA PHE A 52 -10.30 -9.25 5.77
C PHE A 52 -11.26 -10.33 6.28
N ASN A 53 -12.12 -9.95 7.23
CA ASN A 53 -13.17 -10.82 7.72
C ASN A 53 -14.44 -10.66 6.86
N GLN A 54 -14.62 -11.57 5.90
CA GLN A 54 -15.77 -11.57 4.98
C GLN A 54 -17.14 -11.68 5.68
N HIS A 55 -17.20 -12.25 6.89
CA HIS A 55 -18.46 -12.43 7.62
C HIS A 55 -18.81 -11.21 8.48
N TYR A 56 -17.79 -10.54 9.00
CA TYR A 56 -17.96 -9.33 9.79
C TYR A 56 -16.75 -8.39 9.59
N PRO A 57 -16.79 -7.54 8.54
CA PRO A 57 -15.68 -6.66 8.17
C PRO A 57 -15.10 -5.80 9.30
N PRO A 58 -15.91 -5.29 10.27
CA PRO A 58 -15.36 -4.55 11.39
C PRO A 58 -14.45 -5.35 12.34
N ALA A 59 -14.44 -6.69 12.26
CA ALA A 59 -13.51 -7.55 12.99
C ALA A 59 -12.36 -8.07 12.11
N SER A 60 -12.07 -7.41 10.98
CA SER A 60 -10.84 -7.66 10.21
C SER A 60 -9.65 -7.23 11.05
N ASN A 61 -8.72 -8.14 11.30
CA ASN A 61 -7.60 -7.89 12.20
C ASN A 61 -6.44 -8.85 11.93
N PHE A 62 -5.23 -8.41 12.25
CA PHE A 62 -4.06 -9.28 12.26
C PHE A 62 -4.21 -10.38 13.32
N SER A 63 -3.53 -11.51 13.11
CA SER A 63 -3.54 -12.64 14.06
C SER A 63 -2.85 -12.29 15.38
N SER A 64 -1.95 -11.30 15.36
CA SER A 64 -1.25 -10.82 16.55
C SER A 64 -0.70 -9.40 16.38
N ILE A 65 -0.44 -8.73 17.51
CA ILE A 65 0.24 -7.42 17.55
C ILE A 65 1.63 -7.48 16.90
N LYS A 66 2.32 -8.62 17.01
CA LYS A 66 3.63 -8.82 16.39
C LYS A 66 3.52 -8.82 14.87
N GLU A 67 2.51 -9.51 14.34
CA GLU A 67 2.25 -9.57 12.90
C GLU A 67 1.92 -8.18 12.36
N GLU A 68 1.00 -7.47 13.01
CA GLU A 68 0.65 -6.08 12.66
C GLU A 68 1.88 -5.16 12.63
N LYS A 69 2.75 -5.27 13.64
CA LYS A 69 3.99 -4.49 13.68
C LYS A 69 4.89 -4.77 12.48
N VAL A 70 5.09 -6.05 12.13
CA VAL A 70 5.92 -6.43 10.96
C VAL A 70 5.28 -5.93 9.66
N PHE A 71 3.97 -6.00 9.55
CA PHE A 71 3.24 -5.48 8.40
C PHE A 71 3.51 -3.97 8.18
N TRP A 72 3.38 -3.15 9.24
CA TRP A 72 3.61 -1.71 9.13
C TRP A 72 5.08 -1.35 8.86
N GLU A 73 6.03 -2.04 9.50
CA GLU A 73 7.47 -1.88 9.23
C GLU A 73 7.84 -2.29 7.80
N THR A 74 7.13 -3.27 7.23
CA THR A 74 7.30 -3.68 5.83
C THR A 74 6.80 -2.59 4.90
N GLY A 75 5.61 -2.03 5.16
CA GLY A 75 5.07 -0.91 4.41
C GLY A 75 5.99 0.32 4.39
N ASP A 76 6.65 0.63 5.51
CA ASP A 76 7.63 1.72 5.59
C ASP A 76 8.80 1.51 4.63
N LYS A 77 9.39 0.31 4.63
CA LYS A 77 10.51 -0.02 3.73
C LYS A 77 10.09 -0.02 2.26
N LEU A 78 8.85 -0.43 1.96
CA LEU A 78 8.32 -0.39 0.60
C LEU A 78 8.12 1.05 0.12
N LEU A 79 7.61 1.94 0.99
CA LEU A 79 7.46 3.36 0.70
C LEU A 79 8.81 4.02 0.41
N GLU A 80 9.83 3.77 1.24
CA GLU A 80 11.19 4.28 1.02
C GLU A 80 11.72 3.86 -0.35
N ARG A 81 11.65 2.56 -0.66
CA ARG A 81 12.09 2.02 -1.97
C ARG A 81 11.31 2.61 -3.13
N LEU A 82 9.99 2.79 -2.98
CA LEU A 82 9.15 3.39 -4.02
C LEU A 82 9.52 4.84 -4.28
N ILE A 83 9.81 5.62 -3.23
CA ILE A 83 10.29 7.00 -3.37
C ILE A 83 11.66 7.01 -4.06
N ASP A 84 12.58 6.14 -3.65
CA ASP A 84 13.94 6.06 -4.22
C ASP A 84 13.92 5.73 -5.72
N GLU A 85 13.08 4.78 -6.15
CA GLU A 85 13.02 4.36 -7.55
C GLU A 85 12.24 5.33 -8.45
N THR A 86 11.23 6.03 -7.91
CA THR A 86 10.35 6.90 -8.71
C THR A 86 10.69 8.39 -8.61
N GLY A 87 11.35 8.82 -7.53
CA GLY A 87 11.54 10.22 -7.18
C GLY A 87 10.24 10.96 -6.80
N MET A 88 9.13 10.24 -6.62
CA MET A 88 7.84 10.85 -6.30
C MET A 88 7.77 11.34 -4.85
N ASN A 89 7.04 12.44 -4.63
CA ASN A 89 6.67 12.87 -3.29
C ASN A 89 5.41 12.11 -2.83
N ILE A 90 5.64 11.05 -2.05
CA ILE A 90 4.60 10.15 -1.53
C ILE A 90 4.51 10.31 -0.01
N LYS A 91 3.30 10.54 0.49
CA LYS A 91 3.03 10.63 1.93
C LYS A 91 2.54 9.28 2.44
N LYS A 92 3.10 8.78 3.54
CA LYS A 92 2.45 7.69 4.29
C LYS A 92 1.13 8.22 4.86
N SER A 93 0.06 7.43 4.76
CA SER A 93 -1.26 7.82 5.27
C SER A 93 -1.90 6.72 6.07
#